data_AF-A0A943DGN1-F1
#
_entry.id   AF-A0A943DGN1-F1
#
_cell.length_a   1.000
_cell.length_b   1.000
_cell.length_c   1.000
_cell.angle_alpha   90.00
_cell.angle_beta   90.00
_cell.angle_gamma   90.00
#
_symmetry.space_group_name_H-M   'P 1'
#
loop_
_entity.id
_entity.type
_entity.pdbx_description
1 polymer ?
#
loop_
_entity_poly.entity_id
_entity_poly.type
_entity_poly.pdbx_seq_one_letter_code
_entity_poly.pdbx_strand_id
1 'polypeptide(L)'
;MKKAADKFVRIFAAVLAVLSVSILLFTLVSTLFLNRTDKEWFGYKAFIVLSDSMSATDFSAGDLVFVRHVDPSTLQPGDIIAFTSRNDSNYGDTVTHKIRALTTTADGAPGFTTYGTTTDTDDEAVVPYSDVIGRYAGHLPKVGLFFNFLKTTPGYLLCIFLPFALLILSQAVQTVRLFRAYRREQAGAGDSDAFALPEPQSGAEIAARLAAGEDVTLQADTAFTDADGHCIDCVIAPGKAAALHLNGHRLKGTIQLADGAALTVHGKGMIQATARSHSRAGCPIYARGQGCRVDLYGGRYLGGAGSCAVCAAAGQVILHGGLYAVKGDSADHLLYSVGDGAITVEGGRFVGFDPAACLAPGRTTAAQETDKGILYVVKER
;
A
#
# COMPACT_ATOMS: atom_id res chain seq x y z
N MET A 1 -27.77 -10.47 -14.28
CA MET A 1 -27.68 -11.32 -13.07
C MET A 1 -26.28 -11.41 -12.47
N LYS A 2 -25.21 -11.73 -13.24
CA LYS A 2 -23.82 -11.83 -12.71
C LYS A 2 -23.32 -10.57 -11.97
N LYS A 3 -23.53 -9.36 -12.52
CA LYS A 3 -23.13 -8.10 -11.87
C LYS A 3 -23.83 -7.84 -10.52
N ALA A 4 -25.08 -8.29 -10.36
CA ALA A 4 -25.82 -8.16 -9.11
C ALA A 4 -25.31 -9.16 -8.06
N ALA A 5 -25.01 -10.39 -8.49
CA ALA A 5 -24.41 -11.42 -7.64
C ALA A 5 -23.00 -11.02 -7.15
N ASP A 6 -22.15 -10.47 -8.02
CA ASP A 6 -20.80 -10.03 -7.62
C ASP A 6 -20.85 -8.84 -6.64
N LYS A 7 -21.80 -7.91 -6.82
CA LYS A 7 -22.02 -6.80 -5.91
C LYS A 7 -22.52 -7.28 -4.55
N PHE A 8 -23.45 -8.25 -4.54
CA PHE A 8 -23.94 -8.88 -3.32
C PHE A 8 -22.83 -9.62 -2.57
N VAL A 9 -22.00 -10.42 -3.26
CA VAL A 9 -20.87 -11.13 -2.66
C VAL A 9 -19.85 -10.16 -2.04
N ARG A 10 -19.57 -9.03 -2.69
CA ARG A 10 -18.69 -7.99 -2.14
C ARG A 10 -19.26 -7.32 -0.89
N ILE A 11 -20.55 -6.96 -0.91
CA ILE A 11 -21.23 -6.36 0.25
C ILE A 11 -21.28 -7.37 1.40
N PHE A 12 -21.63 -8.62 1.13
CA PHE A 12 -21.66 -9.69 2.12
C PHE A 12 -20.29 -9.93 2.75
N ALA A 13 -19.23 -9.99 1.93
CA ALA A 13 -17.86 -10.13 2.43
C ALA A 13 -17.42 -8.93 3.27
N ALA A 14 -17.79 -7.70 2.88
CA ALA A 14 -17.49 -6.50 3.65
C ALA A 14 -18.23 -6.49 5.00
N VAL A 15 -19.52 -6.86 5.01
CA VAL A 15 -20.31 -6.99 6.25
C VAL A 15 -19.71 -8.05 7.16
N LEU A 16 -19.36 -9.22 6.63
CA LEU A 16 -18.72 -10.28 7.39
C LEU A 16 -17.37 -9.84 7.96
N ALA A 17 -16.58 -9.07 7.20
CA ALA A 17 -15.29 -8.53 7.65
C ALA A 17 -15.45 -7.54 8.79
N VAL A 18 -16.38 -6.59 8.66
CA VAL A 18 -16.71 -5.64 9.72
C VAL A 18 -17.21 -6.37 10.96
N LEU A 19 -18.07 -7.38 10.80
CA LEU A 19 -18.58 -8.19 11.91
C LEU A 19 -17.45 -8.94 12.62
N SER A 20 -16.56 -9.61 11.89
CA SER A 20 -15.43 -10.35 12.47
C SER A 20 -14.43 -9.44 13.19
N VAL A 21 -14.11 -8.27 12.60
CA VAL A 21 -13.26 -7.26 13.26
C VAL A 21 -13.95 -6.73 14.51
N SER A 22 -15.26 -6.50 14.47
CA SER A 22 -16.03 -6.04 15.62
C SER A 22 -16.06 -7.09 16.73
N ILE A 23 -16.23 -8.38 16.41
CA ILE A 23 -16.18 -9.49 17.37
C ILE A 23 -14.77 -9.61 17.98
N LEU A 24 -13.71 -9.44 17.18
CA LEU A 24 -12.33 -9.50 17.67
C LEU A 24 -12.02 -8.33 18.60
N LEU A 25 -12.41 -7.10 18.21
CA LEU A 25 -12.28 -5.91 19.04
C LEU A 25 -13.09 -6.07 20.32
N PHE A 26 -14.31 -6.58 20.23
CA PHE A 26 -15.16 -6.85 21.38
C PHE A 26 -14.58 -7.91 22.31
N THR A 27 -13.99 -8.98 21.77
CA THR A 27 -13.33 -10.02 22.59
C THR A 27 -12.07 -9.50 23.25
N LEU A 28 -11.28 -8.66 22.56
CA LEU A 28 -10.11 -7.98 23.11
C LEU A 28 -10.53 -7.03 24.23
N VAL A 29 -11.53 -6.20 23.99
CA VAL A 29 -12.16 -5.29 24.97
C VAL A 29 -12.65 -6.13 26.16
N SER A 30 -13.49 -7.14 25.94
CA SER A 30 -14.00 -8.05 26.97
C SER A 30 -12.89 -8.68 27.81
N THR A 31 -11.82 -9.19 27.20
CA THR A 31 -10.71 -9.83 27.94
C THR A 31 -9.86 -8.82 28.70
N LEU A 32 -9.69 -7.60 28.17
CA LEU A 32 -8.95 -6.53 28.83
C LEU A 32 -9.76 -5.84 29.95
N PHE A 33 -11.09 -5.83 29.86
CA PHE A 33 -11.97 -5.04 30.72
C PHE A 33 -12.85 -5.87 31.66
N LEU A 34 -13.33 -7.06 31.27
CA LEU A 34 -14.13 -7.94 32.14
C LEU A 34 -13.26 -8.89 32.97
N ASN A 35 -12.04 -9.18 32.51
CA ASN A 35 -11.11 -10.09 33.18
C ASN A 35 -10.10 -9.36 34.09
N ARG A 36 -10.17 -8.03 34.18
CA ARG A 36 -9.42 -7.23 35.14
C ARG A 36 -10.38 -6.50 36.06
N THR A 37 -10.36 -6.90 37.32
CA THR A 37 -11.27 -6.53 38.42
C THR A 37 -11.21 -5.05 38.84
N ASP A 38 -10.38 -4.23 38.16
CA ASP A 38 -9.80 -3.02 38.75
C ASP A 38 -10.05 -1.73 37.94
N LYS A 39 -10.78 -1.77 36.82
CA LYS A 39 -11.06 -0.56 36.03
C LYS A 39 -12.55 -0.29 35.93
N GLU A 40 -12.99 0.61 36.81
CA GLU A 40 -14.32 1.21 36.86
C GLU A 40 -14.60 1.96 35.55
N TRP A 41 -15.39 1.36 34.66
CA TRP A 41 -15.99 2.09 33.57
C TRP A 41 -17.16 2.89 34.12
N PHE A 42 -16.94 4.19 34.36
CA PHE A 42 -17.99 5.10 34.87
C PHE A 42 -18.71 4.60 36.14
N GLY A 43 -18.03 3.79 36.97
CA GLY A 43 -18.58 3.21 38.19
C GLY A 43 -19.43 1.95 38.01
N TYR A 44 -19.44 1.28 36.84
CA TYR A 44 -20.20 0.05 36.62
C TYR A 44 -19.31 -1.19 36.46
N LYS A 45 -19.76 -2.33 36.98
CA LYS A 45 -19.20 -3.68 36.84
C LYS A 45 -20.27 -4.64 36.29
N ALA A 46 -19.87 -5.64 35.50
CA ALA A 46 -20.78 -6.63 34.93
C ALA A 46 -20.39 -8.04 35.35
N PHE A 47 -21.37 -8.83 35.79
CA PHE A 47 -21.18 -10.20 36.29
C PHE A 47 -22.18 -11.15 35.63
N ILE A 48 -21.75 -12.40 35.38
CA ILE A 48 -22.66 -13.46 34.90
C ILE A 48 -23.26 -14.14 36.12
N VAL A 49 -24.59 -14.24 36.17
CA VAL A 49 -25.32 -14.89 37.26
C VAL A 49 -25.09 -16.40 37.18
N LEU A 50 -24.58 -16.98 38.27
CA LEU A 50 -24.23 -18.40 38.32
C LEU A 50 -25.36 -19.26 38.94
N SER A 51 -26.20 -18.69 39.80
CA SER A 51 -27.22 -19.41 40.56
C SER A 51 -28.59 -18.75 40.47
N ASP A 52 -29.63 -19.55 40.66
CA ASP A 52 -31.03 -19.12 40.61
C ASP A 52 -31.53 -18.52 41.94
N SER A 53 -30.63 -18.07 42.84
CA SER A 53 -31.02 -17.55 44.17
C SER A 53 -31.86 -16.27 44.12
N MET A 54 -31.84 -15.56 42.98
CA MET A 54 -32.62 -14.34 42.73
C MET A 54 -33.70 -14.51 41.64
N SER A 55 -33.96 -15.76 41.21
CA SER A 55 -34.80 -16.09 40.05
C SER A 55 -36.29 -15.87 40.26
N ALA A 56 -36.76 -15.77 41.51
CA ALA A 56 -38.16 -15.59 41.82
C ALA A 56 -38.72 -14.21 41.42
N THR A 57 -37.88 -13.16 41.43
CA THR A 57 -38.35 -11.78 41.20
C THR A 57 -37.45 -10.92 40.32
N ASP A 58 -36.14 -11.17 40.28
CA ASP A 58 -35.21 -10.13 39.81
C ASP A 58 -34.40 -10.55 38.58
N PHE A 59 -33.74 -11.72 38.60
CA PHE A 59 -32.96 -12.22 37.45
C PHE A 59 -32.63 -13.71 37.61
N SER A 60 -32.46 -14.41 36.48
CA SER A 60 -32.23 -15.86 36.46
C SER A 60 -30.75 -16.20 36.24
N ALA A 61 -30.37 -17.45 36.57
CA ALA A 61 -29.05 -17.97 36.24
C ALA A 61 -28.78 -17.86 34.74
N GLY A 62 -27.57 -17.41 34.38
CA GLY A 62 -27.18 -17.18 33.00
C GLY A 62 -27.53 -15.80 32.44
N ASP A 63 -28.09 -14.89 33.24
CA ASP A 63 -28.20 -13.48 32.89
C ASP A 63 -26.89 -12.72 33.10
N LEU A 64 -26.73 -11.60 32.41
CA LEU A 64 -25.63 -10.65 32.66
C LEU A 64 -26.18 -9.50 33.51
N VAL A 65 -25.61 -9.29 34.69
CA VAL A 65 -26.06 -8.28 35.66
C VAL A 65 -25.05 -7.14 35.75
N PHE A 66 -25.56 -5.91 35.81
CA PHE A 66 -24.77 -4.70 35.98
C PHE A 66 -24.91 -4.18 37.40
N VAL A 67 -23.76 -3.86 38.01
CA VAL A 67 -23.64 -3.35 39.37
C VAL A 67 -22.95 -2.00 39.31
N ARG A 68 -23.53 -0.99 39.94
CA ARG A 68 -22.95 0.34 40.06
C ARG A 68 -22.31 0.50 41.44
N HIS A 69 -21.09 1.00 41.50
CA HIS A 69 -20.46 1.39 42.75
C HIS A 69 -21.24 2.56 43.37
N VAL A 70 -21.64 2.39 44.62
CA VAL A 70 -22.37 3.38 45.43
C VAL A 70 -21.84 3.34 46.84
N ASP A 71 -21.94 4.47 47.54
CA ASP A 71 -21.62 4.52 48.98
C ASP A 71 -22.59 3.60 49.73
N PRO A 72 -22.08 2.58 50.46
CA PRO A 72 -22.92 1.64 51.18
C PRO A 72 -23.87 2.30 52.19
N SER A 73 -23.50 3.46 52.75
CA SER A 73 -24.35 4.20 53.69
C SER A 73 -25.67 4.72 53.09
N THR A 74 -25.75 4.78 51.76
CA THR A 74 -26.95 5.25 51.03
C THR A 74 -27.94 4.13 50.71
N LEU A 75 -27.56 2.87 50.96
CA LEU A 75 -28.37 1.69 50.65
C LEU A 75 -29.49 1.48 51.66
N GLN A 76 -30.63 0.98 51.18
CA GLN A 76 -31.81 0.77 52.02
C GLN A 76 -32.36 -0.66 51.92
N PRO A 77 -33.12 -1.14 52.92
CA PRO A 77 -33.90 -2.36 52.79
C PRO A 77 -34.72 -2.39 51.50
N GLY A 78 -34.62 -3.50 50.77
CA GLY A 78 -35.22 -3.67 49.45
C GLY A 78 -34.26 -3.43 48.27
N ASP A 79 -33.09 -2.83 48.49
CA ASP A 79 -32.07 -2.75 47.44
C ASP A 79 -31.38 -4.10 47.21
N ILE A 80 -30.97 -4.34 45.96
CA ILE A 80 -30.18 -5.51 45.59
C ILE A 80 -28.71 -5.10 45.48
N ILE A 81 -27.84 -5.81 46.17
CA ILE A 81 -26.41 -5.52 46.21
C ILE A 81 -25.58 -6.72 45.79
N ALA A 82 -24.45 -6.44 45.15
CA ALA A 82 -23.40 -7.43 44.93
C ALA A 82 -22.30 -7.22 45.96
N PHE A 83 -21.83 -8.30 46.58
CA PHE A 83 -20.81 -8.27 47.62
C PHE A 83 -19.92 -9.51 47.55
N THR A 84 -18.74 -9.42 48.16
CA THR A 84 -17.84 -10.55 48.33
C THR A 84 -18.30 -11.38 49.53
N SER A 85 -18.66 -12.64 49.30
CA SER A 85 -19.17 -13.53 50.35
C SER A 85 -18.06 -13.93 51.33
N ARG A 86 -18.38 -13.89 52.63
CA ARG A 86 -17.55 -14.43 53.73
C ARG A 86 -18.05 -15.76 54.28
N ASN A 87 -19.09 -16.35 53.69
CA ASN A 87 -19.58 -17.66 54.10
C ASN A 87 -18.58 -18.74 53.70
N ASP A 88 -18.35 -19.72 54.58
CA ASP A 88 -17.40 -20.83 54.34
C ASP A 88 -17.69 -21.60 53.04
N SER A 89 -18.97 -21.71 52.64
CA SER A 89 -19.40 -22.42 51.44
C SER A 89 -19.05 -21.71 50.14
N ASN A 90 -18.99 -20.37 50.14
CA ASN A 90 -18.79 -19.53 48.94
C ASN A 90 -17.81 -18.38 49.26
N TYR A 91 -16.75 -18.66 50.03
CA TYR A 91 -15.85 -17.64 50.53
C TYR A 91 -15.06 -17.01 49.37
N GLY A 92 -15.11 -15.68 49.24
CA GLY A 92 -14.45 -14.93 48.18
C GLY A 92 -15.23 -14.81 46.87
N ASP A 93 -16.35 -15.51 46.73
CA ASP A 93 -17.21 -15.40 45.55
C ASP A 93 -18.06 -14.13 45.59
N THR A 94 -18.41 -13.62 44.40
CA THR A 94 -19.35 -12.50 44.27
C THR A 94 -20.78 -13.01 44.34
N VAL A 95 -21.51 -12.62 45.39
CA VAL A 95 -22.92 -12.97 45.62
C VAL A 95 -23.78 -11.73 45.42
N THR A 96 -24.98 -11.90 44.88
CA THR A 96 -25.93 -10.79 44.66
C THR A 96 -27.26 -11.11 45.32
N HIS A 97 -27.61 -10.42 46.42
CA HIS A 97 -28.82 -10.66 47.21
C HIS A 97 -29.52 -9.34 47.57
N LYS A 98 -30.76 -9.44 48.07
CA LYS A 98 -31.58 -8.28 48.47
C LYS A 98 -31.36 -7.95 49.95
N ILE A 99 -31.30 -6.67 50.28
CA ILE A 99 -31.15 -6.19 51.66
C ILE A 99 -32.48 -6.38 52.39
N ARG A 100 -32.47 -7.10 53.50
CA ARG A 100 -33.60 -7.21 54.42
C ARG A 100 -33.59 -6.13 55.49
N ALA A 101 -32.42 -5.93 56.11
CA ALA A 101 -32.27 -4.96 57.18
C ALA A 101 -30.84 -4.42 57.26
N LEU A 102 -30.73 -3.20 57.77
CA LEU A 102 -29.47 -2.62 58.25
C LEU A 102 -29.15 -3.25 59.62
N THR A 103 -27.92 -3.73 59.79
CA THR A 103 -27.47 -4.37 61.02
C THR A 103 -26.02 -3.99 61.33
N THR A 104 -25.45 -4.58 62.37
CA THR A 104 -24.06 -4.39 62.79
C THR A 104 -23.38 -5.75 62.86
N THR A 105 -22.13 -5.84 62.41
CA THR A 105 -21.32 -7.06 62.56
C THR A 105 -20.99 -7.33 64.02
N ALA A 106 -20.50 -8.54 64.34
CA ALA A 106 -20.05 -8.91 65.68
C ALA A 106 -19.00 -7.93 66.26
N ASP A 107 -18.21 -7.30 65.40
CA ASP A 107 -17.16 -6.33 65.76
C ASP A 107 -17.67 -4.88 65.89
N GLY A 108 -18.98 -4.65 65.75
CA GLY A 108 -19.57 -3.32 65.87
C GLY A 108 -19.55 -2.46 64.60
N ALA A 109 -19.16 -3.02 63.44
CA ALA A 109 -19.15 -2.29 62.17
C ALA A 109 -20.51 -2.35 61.45
N PRO A 110 -20.92 -1.31 60.70
CA PRO A 110 -22.19 -1.33 59.97
C PRO A 110 -22.19 -2.40 58.87
N GLY A 111 -23.33 -3.06 58.70
CA GLY A 111 -23.52 -4.13 57.73
C GLY A 111 -24.97 -4.33 57.33
N PHE A 112 -25.22 -5.36 56.54
CA PHE A 112 -26.53 -5.72 56.03
C PHE A 112 -26.83 -7.19 56.30
N THR A 113 -28.08 -7.46 56.68
CA THR A 113 -28.66 -8.80 56.55
C THR A 113 -29.26 -8.91 55.15
N THR A 114 -28.79 -9.87 54.36
CA THR A 114 -29.23 -10.11 52.99
C THR A 114 -30.02 -11.41 52.89
N TYR A 115 -30.77 -11.58 51.81
CA TYR A 115 -31.49 -12.82 51.51
C TYR A 115 -31.63 -13.02 50.00
N GLY A 116 -31.60 -14.28 49.57
CA GLY A 116 -31.97 -14.68 48.21
C GLY A 116 -33.50 -14.69 48.05
N THR A 117 -34.02 -14.11 46.97
CA THR A 117 -35.48 -14.00 46.77
C THR A 117 -36.15 -15.32 46.43
N THR A 118 -35.39 -16.34 46.03
CA THR A 118 -35.90 -17.69 45.74
C THR A 118 -36.18 -18.52 46.98
N THR A 119 -35.32 -18.44 48.00
CA THR A 119 -35.48 -19.18 49.25
C THR A 119 -36.22 -18.36 50.31
N ASP A 120 -36.16 -17.02 50.22
CA ASP A 120 -36.73 -16.06 51.18
C ASP A 120 -36.20 -16.20 52.62
N THR A 121 -35.06 -16.88 52.77
CA THR A 121 -34.37 -17.10 54.05
C THR A 121 -33.20 -16.13 54.21
N ASP A 122 -33.08 -15.53 55.39
CA ASP A 122 -31.97 -14.65 55.75
C ASP A 122 -30.63 -15.39 55.68
N ASP A 123 -29.62 -14.74 55.12
CA ASP A 123 -28.25 -15.24 55.10
C ASP A 123 -27.65 -15.20 56.52
N GLU A 124 -26.92 -16.26 56.90
CA GLU A 124 -26.32 -16.37 58.24
C GLU A 124 -25.21 -15.35 58.50
N ALA A 125 -24.45 -14.98 57.46
CA ALA A 125 -23.37 -14.00 57.55
C ALA A 125 -23.87 -12.58 57.25
N VAL A 126 -23.57 -11.66 58.17
CA VAL A 126 -23.74 -10.22 57.94
C VAL A 126 -22.73 -9.73 56.92
N VAL A 127 -23.20 -8.95 55.95
CA VAL A 127 -22.35 -8.33 54.91
C VAL A 127 -21.85 -6.98 55.41
N PRO A 128 -20.56 -6.80 55.73
CA PRO A 128 -20.02 -5.51 56.13
C PRO A 128 -19.94 -4.55 54.94
N TYR A 129 -19.98 -3.25 55.20
CA TYR A 129 -19.91 -2.22 54.15
C TYR A 129 -18.65 -2.34 53.28
N SER A 130 -17.54 -2.80 53.85
CA SER A 130 -16.27 -2.99 53.13
C SER A 130 -16.34 -4.00 51.99
N ASP A 131 -17.27 -4.95 52.07
CA ASP A 131 -17.36 -6.06 51.13
C ASP A 131 -18.42 -5.81 50.06
N VAL A 132 -19.16 -4.71 50.17
CA VAL A 132 -20.13 -4.28 49.18
C VAL A 132 -19.41 -3.79 47.93
N ILE A 133 -19.63 -4.49 46.83
CA ILE A 133 -19.06 -4.14 45.52
C ILE A 133 -19.90 -3.03 44.88
N GLY A 134 -21.22 -3.07 45.03
CA GLY A 134 -22.13 -2.03 44.61
C GLY A 134 -23.60 -2.45 44.55
N ARG A 135 -24.44 -1.56 44.04
CA ARG A 135 -25.90 -1.75 43.88
C ARG A 135 -26.24 -2.24 42.48
N TYR A 136 -27.17 -3.19 42.39
CA TYR A 136 -27.75 -3.65 41.14
C TYR A 136 -28.36 -2.48 40.34
N ALA A 137 -28.03 -2.41 39.05
CA ALA A 137 -28.53 -1.37 38.14
C ALA A 137 -29.41 -1.91 37.01
N GLY A 138 -29.33 -3.21 36.71
CA GLY A 138 -30.11 -3.86 35.67
C GLY A 138 -29.50 -5.18 35.19
N HIS A 139 -30.22 -5.90 34.34
CA HIS A 139 -29.76 -7.16 33.74
C HIS A 139 -30.08 -7.24 32.25
N LEU A 140 -29.32 -8.07 31.54
CA LEU A 140 -29.61 -8.50 30.17
C LEU A 140 -29.90 -10.00 30.17
N PRO A 141 -31.14 -10.41 29.84
CA PRO A 141 -31.54 -11.79 29.92
C PRO A 141 -30.79 -12.66 28.89
N LYS A 142 -30.36 -13.85 29.29
CA LYS A 142 -29.69 -14.88 28.45
C LYS A 142 -28.33 -14.48 27.85
N VAL A 143 -27.87 -13.26 28.09
CA VAL A 143 -26.58 -12.78 27.56
C VAL A 143 -25.40 -13.49 28.23
N GLY A 144 -25.50 -13.79 29.53
CA GLY A 144 -24.49 -14.60 30.23
C GLY A 144 -24.36 -16.02 29.66
N LEU A 145 -25.48 -16.65 29.29
CA LEU A 145 -25.49 -17.95 28.59
C LEU A 145 -24.75 -17.89 27.25
N PHE A 146 -24.96 -16.81 26.48
CA PHE A 146 -24.23 -16.60 25.23
C PHE A 146 -22.72 -16.46 25.45
N PHE A 147 -22.29 -15.69 26.46
CA PHE A 147 -20.88 -15.58 26.82
C PHE A 147 -20.28 -16.90 27.30
N ASN A 148 -21.01 -17.67 28.10
CA ASN A 148 -20.58 -18.98 28.53
C ASN A 148 -20.49 -19.95 27.34
N PHE A 149 -21.43 -19.91 26.41
CA PHE A 149 -21.36 -20.67 25.17
C PHE A 149 -20.13 -20.27 24.34
N LEU A 150 -19.84 -18.96 24.19
CA LEU A 150 -18.67 -18.47 23.46
C LEU A 150 -17.34 -18.95 24.05
N LYS A 151 -17.28 -19.20 25.37
CA LYS A 151 -16.12 -19.79 26.06
C LYS A 151 -15.95 -21.29 25.81
N THR A 152 -16.98 -21.99 25.34
CA THR A 152 -16.86 -23.42 25.00
C THR A 152 -16.13 -23.64 23.68
N THR A 153 -15.48 -24.79 23.51
CA THR A 153 -14.81 -25.16 22.24
C THR A 153 -15.74 -25.06 21.03
N PRO A 154 -16.99 -25.60 21.07
CA PRO A 154 -17.91 -25.46 19.96
C PRO A 154 -18.34 -24.01 19.69
N GLY A 155 -18.61 -23.23 20.74
CA GLY A 155 -19.02 -21.83 20.59
C GLY A 155 -17.91 -20.96 20.03
N TYR A 156 -16.67 -21.14 20.49
CA TYR A 156 -15.50 -20.47 19.92
C TYR A 156 -15.32 -20.81 18.43
N LEU A 157 -15.41 -22.10 18.08
CA LEU A 157 -15.26 -22.54 16.69
C LEU A 157 -16.35 -21.97 15.78
N LEU A 158 -17.60 -21.97 16.23
CA LEU A 158 -18.73 -21.58 15.41
C LEU A 158 -18.90 -20.05 15.31
N CYS A 159 -18.71 -19.33 16.42
CA CYS A 159 -18.95 -17.88 16.48
C CYS A 159 -17.73 -17.03 16.14
N ILE A 160 -16.50 -17.56 16.30
CA ILE A 160 -15.26 -16.80 16.06
C ILE A 160 -14.47 -17.42 14.91
N PHE A 161 -14.11 -18.70 15.00
CA PHE A 161 -13.22 -19.31 14.01
C PHE A 161 -13.88 -19.44 12.63
N LEU A 162 -15.11 -19.95 12.55
CA LEU A 162 -15.83 -20.16 11.30
C LEU A 162 -16.00 -18.87 10.47
N PRO A 163 -16.50 -17.74 11.01
CA PRO A 163 -16.61 -16.51 10.22
C PRO A 163 -15.24 -15.98 9.78
N PHE A 164 -14.21 -16.11 10.62
CA PHE A 164 -12.85 -15.71 10.26
C PHE A 164 -12.26 -16.60 9.15
N ALA A 165 -12.48 -17.91 9.23
CA ALA A 165 -12.08 -18.87 8.21
C ALA A 165 -12.82 -18.60 6.90
N LEU A 166 -14.12 -18.31 6.92
CA LEU A 166 -14.89 -17.93 5.75
C LEU A 166 -14.36 -16.63 5.12
N LEU A 167 -13.95 -15.65 5.91
CA LEU A 167 -13.31 -14.44 5.40
C LEU A 167 -11.98 -14.74 4.72
N ILE A 168 -11.10 -15.49 5.37
CA ILE A 168 -9.81 -15.89 4.79
C ILE A 168 -10.04 -16.68 3.50
N LEU A 169 -10.99 -17.61 3.48
CA LEU A 169 -11.37 -18.36 2.30
C LEU A 169 -11.94 -17.46 1.21
N SER A 170 -12.77 -16.48 1.55
CA SER A 170 -13.33 -15.54 0.57
C SER A 170 -12.25 -14.66 -0.06
N GLN A 171 -11.29 -14.18 0.75
CA GLN A 171 -10.14 -13.41 0.29
C GLN A 171 -9.22 -14.29 -0.53
N ALA A 172 -8.93 -15.52 -0.09
CA ALA A 172 -8.15 -16.49 -0.85
C ALA A 172 -8.82 -16.82 -2.19
N VAL A 173 -10.14 -16.99 -2.24
CA VAL A 173 -10.90 -17.19 -3.49
C VAL A 173 -10.84 -15.96 -4.36
N GLN A 174 -10.95 -14.74 -3.82
CA GLN A 174 -10.78 -13.51 -4.60
C GLN A 174 -9.37 -13.39 -5.16
N THR A 175 -8.35 -13.65 -4.35
CA THR A 175 -6.94 -13.67 -4.75
C THR A 175 -6.69 -14.73 -5.82
N VAL A 176 -7.22 -15.94 -5.65
CA VAL A 176 -7.11 -17.02 -6.64
C VAL A 176 -7.92 -16.69 -7.89
N ARG A 177 -9.07 -16.03 -7.80
CA ARG A 177 -9.85 -15.57 -8.96
C ARG A 177 -9.11 -14.48 -9.71
N LEU A 178 -8.48 -13.53 -9.03
CA LEU A 178 -7.63 -12.50 -9.62
C LEU A 178 -6.40 -13.13 -10.25
N PHE A 179 -5.76 -14.08 -9.56
CA PHE A 179 -4.60 -14.81 -10.07
C PHE A 179 -4.96 -15.74 -11.24
N ARG A 180 -6.14 -16.37 -11.22
CA ARG A 180 -6.66 -17.17 -12.33
C ARG A 180 -7.17 -16.29 -13.47
N ALA A 181 -7.69 -15.10 -13.21
CA ALA A 181 -8.03 -14.11 -14.23
C ALA A 181 -6.74 -13.61 -14.89
N TYR A 182 -5.71 -13.30 -14.10
CA TYR A 182 -4.36 -12.99 -14.57
C TYR A 182 -3.75 -14.16 -15.37
N ARG A 183 -3.84 -15.40 -14.88
CA ARG A 183 -3.40 -16.59 -15.64
C ARG A 183 -4.28 -16.90 -16.86
N ARG A 184 -5.56 -16.51 -16.88
CA ARG A 184 -6.46 -16.65 -18.04
C ARG A 184 -6.31 -15.50 -19.02
N GLU A 185 -5.86 -14.33 -18.60
CA GLU A 185 -5.36 -13.30 -19.49
C GLU A 185 -4.06 -13.78 -20.13
N GLN A 186 -3.17 -14.43 -19.36
CA GLN A 186 -1.96 -15.06 -19.90
C GLN A 186 -2.22 -16.31 -20.77
N ALA A 187 -3.24 -17.12 -20.46
CA ALA A 187 -3.56 -18.36 -21.18
C ALA A 187 -4.65 -18.19 -22.26
N GLY A 188 -5.55 -17.23 -22.10
CA GLY A 188 -6.62 -16.87 -23.04
C GLY A 188 -6.18 -15.82 -24.07
N ALA A 189 -5.09 -15.09 -23.81
CA ALA A 189 -4.26 -14.52 -24.88
C ALA A 189 -3.60 -15.61 -25.75
N GLY A 190 -3.76 -16.89 -25.39
CA GLY A 190 -3.25 -18.01 -26.15
C GLY A 190 -4.20 -18.65 -27.17
N ASP A 191 -5.53 -18.42 -27.17
CA ASP A 191 -6.38 -19.33 -27.99
C ASP A 191 -7.85 -18.96 -28.37
N SER A 192 -8.31 -17.69 -28.50
CA SER A 192 -9.60 -17.47 -29.23
C SER A 192 -9.92 -16.06 -29.75
N ASP A 193 -9.02 -15.11 -29.64
CA ASP A 193 -8.56 -14.38 -30.81
C ASP A 193 -7.07 -14.73 -30.84
N ALA A 194 -6.47 -14.95 -32.00
CA ALA A 194 -5.02 -14.80 -32.05
C ALA A 194 -4.73 -13.29 -31.87
N PHE A 195 -4.88 -12.78 -30.63
CA PHE A 195 -4.12 -11.63 -30.19
C PHE A 195 -2.69 -12.15 -30.19
N ALA A 196 -2.05 -12.05 -31.35
CA ALA A 196 -0.62 -12.15 -31.45
C ALA A 196 -0.10 -11.26 -30.31
N LEU A 197 0.49 -11.87 -29.27
CA LEU A 197 1.43 -11.14 -28.43
C LEU A 197 2.28 -10.36 -29.42
N PRO A 198 2.35 -9.01 -29.36
CA PRO A 198 3.21 -8.28 -30.28
C PRO A 198 4.54 -9.02 -30.22
N GLU A 199 4.97 -9.51 -31.39
CA GLU A 199 6.19 -10.30 -31.45
C GLU A 199 7.27 -9.54 -30.66
N PRO A 200 8.10 -10.23 -29.87
CA PRO A 200 9.10 -9.56 -29.05
C PRO A 200 9.80 -8.51 -29.90
N GLN A 201 9.58 -7.23 -29.57
CA GLN A 201 9.96 -6.11 -30.45
C GLN A 201 11.44 -6.24 -30.79
N SER A 202 11.71 -6.66 -32.02
CA SER A 202 13.09 -6.85 -32.42
C SER A 202 13.77 -5.48 -32.55
N GLY A 203 15.10 -5.48 -32.40
CA GLY A 203 15.90 -4.28 -32.67
C GLY A 203 15.61 -3.65 -34.02
N ALA A 204 15.52 -4.50 -35.05
CA ALA A 204 15.19 -4.13 -36.42
C ALA A 204 13.80 -3.51 -36.56
N GLU A 205 12.79 -4.08 -35.90
CA GLU A 205 11.43 -3.55 -35.94
C GLU A 205 11.34 -2.17 -35.28
N ILE A 206 11.92 -2.01 -34.09
CA ILE A 206 11.95 -0.71 -33.38
C ILE A 206 12.68 0.33 -34.24
N ALA A 207 13.83 -0.03 -34.82
CA ALA A 207 14.58 0.87 -35.69
C ALA A 207 13.76 1.29 -36.92
N ALA A 208 13.04 0.35 -37.55
CA ALA A 208 12.21 0.60 -38.72
C ALA A 208 11.00 1.50 -38.41
N ARG A 209 10.33 1.27 -37.28
CA ARG A 209 9.18 2.07 -36.84
C ARG A 209 9.57 3.50 -36.48
N LEU A 210 10.67 3.66 -35.74
CA LEU A 210 11.26 4.99 -35.50
C LEU A 210 11.67 5.66 -36.82
N ALA A 211 12.28 4.90 -37.75
CA ALA A 211 12.66 5.40 -39.07
C ALA A 211 11.45 5.94 -39.86
N ALA A 212 10.30 5.29 -39.72
CA ALA A 212 9.04 5.67 -40.37
C ALA A 212 8.33 6.88 -39.73
N GLY A 213 8.79 7.36 -38.55
CA GLY A 213 8.14 8.43 -37.81
C GLY A 213 7.01 7.95 -36.90
N GLU A 214 7.12 6.75 -36.34
CA GLU A 214 6.12 6.24 -35.39
C GLU A 214 6.53 6.47 -33.93
N ASP A 215 5.52 6.48 -33.06
CA ASP A 215 5.71 6.48 -31.62
C ASP A 215 5.96 5.06 -31.11
N VAL A 216 7.10 4.87 -30.44
CA VAL A 216 7.54 3.57 -29.95
C VAL A 216 7.75 3.62 -28.44
N THR A 217 7.14 2.67 -27.73
CA THR A 217 7.39 2.42 -26.31
C THR A 217 8.16 1.12 -26.16
N LEU A 218 9.31 1.16 -25.49
CA LEU A 218 10.11 -0.04 -25.23
C LEU A 218 9.39 -0.96 -24.25
N GLN A 219 9.37 -2.25 -24.56
CA GLN A 219 8.79 -3.30 -23.72
C GLN A 219 9.85 -4.21 -23.07
N ALA A 220 11.10 -4.15 -23.55
CA ALA A 220 12.22 -4.92 -23.05
C ALA A 220 13.55 -4.20 -23.36
N ASP A 221 14.63 -4.68 -22.73
CA ASP A 221 15.99 -4.32 -23.13
C ASP A 221 16.23 -4.81 -24.56
N THR A 222 16.66 -3.92 -25.45
CA THR A 222 16.86 -4.25 -26.87
C THR A 222 18.14 -3.63 -27.41
N ALA A 223 18.58 -4.11 -28.57
CA ALA A 223 19.68 -3.54 -29.32
C ALA A 223 19.24 -3.37 -30.77
N PHE A 224 19.64 -2.30 -31.44
CA PHE A 224 19.47 -2.16 -32.89
C PHE A 224 20.37 -3.18 -33.61
N THR A 225 19.84 -4.40 -33.77
CA THR A 225 20.47 -5.47 -34.53
C THR A 225 19.51 -6.07 -35.55
N ASP A 226 20.05 -6.58 -36.64
CA ASP A 226 19.31 -7.42 -37.59
C ASP A 226 19.05 -8.84 -37.02
N ALA A 227 18.42 -9.71 -37.83
CA ALA A 227 18.11 -11.08 -37.45
C ALA A 227 19.37 -11.95 -37.19
N ASP A 228 20.50 -11.58 -37.80
CA ASP A 228 21.80 -12.25 -37.65
C ASP A 228 22.62 -11.69 -36.48
N GLY A 229 22.11 -10.66 -35.79
CA GLY A 229 22.76 -10.02 -34.65
C GLY A 229 23.78 -8.93 -35.01
N HIS A 230 23.87 -8.52 -36.27
CA HIS A 230 24.71 -7.39 -36.68
C HIS A 230 24.08 -6.07 -36.29
N CYS A 231 24.90 -5.11 -35.84
CA CYS A 231 24.41 -3.78 -35.47
C CYS A 231 23.89 -3.03 -36.70
N ILE A 232 22.71 -2.44 -36.58
CA ILE A 232 22.09 -1.59 -37.60
C ILE A 232 21.95 -0.15 -37.06
N ASP A 233 21.89 0.82 -37.98
CA ASP A 233 21.59 2.21 -37.62
C ASP A 233 20.08 2.47 -37.71
N CYS A 234 19.54 3.23 -36.77
CA CYS A 234 18.20 3.80 -36.89
C CYS A 234 18.32 5.22 -37.46
N VAL A 235 17.70 5.50 -38.61
CA VAL A 235 17.69 6.83 -39.23
C VAL A 235 16.24 7.26 -39.45
N ILE A 236 15.79 8.28 -38.71
CA ILE A 236 14.45 8.88 -38.89
C ILE A 236 14.39 9.56 -40.24
N ALA A 237 13.44 9.14 -41.08
CA ALA A 237 13.33 9.58 -42.45
C ALA A 237 13.03 11.09 -42.57
N PRO A 238 13.37 11.72 -43.71
CA PRO A 238 13.19 13.15 -43.88
C PRO A 238 11.75 13.62 -43.62
N GLY A 239 11.59 14.71 -42.87
CA GLY A 239 10.29 15.30 -42.53
C GLY A 239 9.40 14.47 -41.58
N LYS A 240 9.89 13.35 -41.04
CA LYS A 240 9.14 12.50 -40.11
C LYS A 240 9.40 12.87 -38.65
N ALA A 241 8.38 12.77 -37.82
CA ALA A 241 8.48 12.98 -36.38
C ALA A 241 8.22 11.65 -35.66
N ALA A 242 9.14 11.22 -34.79
CA ALA A 242 8.99 10.02 -33.97
C ALA A 242 9.08 10.36 -32.48
N ALA A 243 8.38 9.59 -31.64
CA ALA A 243 8.59 9.63 -30.19
C ALA A 243 9.08 8.27 -29.67
N LEU A 244 10.05 8.30 -28.76
CA LEU A 244 10.58 7.11 -28.09
C LEU A 244 10.32 7.21 -26.58
N HIS A 245 9.53 6.28 -26.03
CA HIS A 245 9.34 6.12 -24.59
C HIS A 245 10.18 4.96 -24.06
N LEU A 246 11.17 5.28 -23.23
CA LEU A 246 12.17 4.31 -22.74
C LEU A 246 11.61 3.29 -21.73
N ASN A 247 10.55 3.66 -20.99
CA ASN A 247 9.80 2.77 -20.09
C ASN A 247 10.64 1.89 -19.12
N GLY A 248 11.80 2.38 -18.68
CA GLY A 248 12.72 1.71 -17.76
C GLY A 248 13.76 0.81 -18.44
N HIS A 249 13.68 0.62 -19.75
CA HIS A 249 14.52 -0.32 -20.50
C HIS A 249 15.78 0.33 -21.08
N ARG A 250 16.71 -0.53 -21.49
CA ARG A 250 17.94 -0.15 -22.19
C ARG A 250 17.83 -0.43 -23.68
N LEU A 251 18.13 0.58 -24.49
CA LEU A 251 18.29 0.48 -25.93
C LEU A 251 19.78 0.63 -26.28
N LYS A 252 20.36 -0.38 -26.95
CA LYS A 252 21.73 -0.30 -27.47
C LYS A 252 21.72 0.09 -28.95
N GLY A 253 22.34 1.20 -29.29
CA GLY A 253 22.44 1.68 -30.67
C GLY A 253 22.51 3.19 -30.78
N THR A 254 22.42 3.67 -32.03
CA THR A 254 22.45 5.08 -32.39
C THR A 254 21.17 5.43 -33.15
N ILE A 255 20.53 6.53 -32.77
CA ILE A 255 19.40 7.12 -33.49
C ILE A 255 19.90 8.36 -34.22
N GLN A 256 19.77 8.36 -35.55
CA GLN A 256 20.12 9.46 -36.44
C GLN A 256 18.85 10.12 -36.97
N LEU A 257 18.93 11.41 -37.27
CA LEU A 257 17.83 12.16 -37.88
C LEU A 257 18.25 12.70 -39.25
N ALA A 258 17.41 12.46 -40.27
CA ALA A 258 17.57 13.07 -41.59
C ALA A 258 16.91 14.46 -41.67
N ASP A 259 16.97 15.10 -42.83
CA ASP A 259 16.54 16.50 -43.02
C ASP A 259 15.07 16.71 -42.61
N GLY A 260 14.82 17.71 -41.77
CA GLY A 260 13.49 18.04 -41.25
C GLY A 260 12.86 16.99 -40.34
N ALA A 261 13.60 15.94 -39.93
CA ALA A 261 13.07 14.93 -39.02
C ALA A 261 12.98 15.44 -37.57
N ALA A 262 12.09 14.87 -36.76
CA ALA A 262 11.97 15.19 -35.34
C ALA A 262 12.01 13.93 -34.48
N LEU A 263 12.65 14.03 -33.30
CA LEU A 263 12.67 12.97 -32.30
C LEU A 263 12.36 13.54 -30.92
N THR A 264 11.41 12.92 -30.24
CA THR A 264 11.19 13.20 -28.81
C THR A 264 11.48 11.96 -27.98
N VAL A 265 12.30 12.08 -26.93
CA VAL A 265 12.60 10.97 -26.03
C VAL A 265 12.07 11.23 -24.62
N HIS A 266 11.29 10.28 -24.11
CA HIS A 266 10.62 10.35 -22.82
C HIS A 266 10.89 9.13 -21.94
N GLY A 267 10.64 9.27 -20.64
CA GLY A 267 10.64 8.18 -19.68
C GLY A 267 12.02 7.88 -19.08
N LYS A 268 12.02 7.10 -18.00
CA LYS A 268 13.25 6.57 -17.39
C LYS A 268 13.81 5.46 -18.28
N GLY A 269 15.12 5.26 -18.33
CA GLY A 269 15.74 4.20 -19.13
C GLY A 269 17.15 4.55 -19.56
N MET A 270 17.68 3.87 -20.57
CA MET A 270 19.04 4.13 -21.07
C MET A 270 19.14 3.94 -22.58
N ILE A 271 19.79 4.86 -23.29
CA ILE A 271 20.27 4.65 -24.65
C ILE A 271 21.80 4.59 -24.59
N GLN A 272 22.36 3.49 -25.06
CA GLN A 272 23.80 3.23 -25.02
C GLN A 272 24.32 3.01 -26.43
N ALA A 273 25.24 3.85 -26.87
CA ALA A 273 25.90 3.63 -28.15
C ALA A 273 26.76 2.36 -28.12
N THR A 274 26.78 1.64 -29.24
CA THR A 274 27.65 0.49 -29.43
C THR A 274 28.89 0.93 -30.21
N ALA A 275 30.07 0.42 -29.83
CA ALA A 275 31.33 0.70 -30.54
C ALA A 275 31.41 0.06 -31.94
N ARG A 276 30.31 -0.53 -32.41
CA ARG A 276 30.17 -1.29 -33.66
C ARG A 276 28.96 -0.82 -34.50
N SER A 277 28.41 0.39 -34.26
CA SER A 277 27.34 0.92 -35.12
C SER A 277 27.83 1.05 -36.56
N HIS A 278 26.93 0.86 -37.54
CA HIS A 278 27.30 0.89 -38.95
C HIS A 278 27.85 2.27 -39.37
N SER A 279 27.31 3.32 -38.76
CA SER A 279 27.75 4.71 -38.86
C SER A 279 29.08 5.03 -38.19
N ARG A 280 29.60 4.15 -37.33
CA ARG A 280 30.73 4.41 -36.41
C ARG A 280 30.57 5.67 -35.54
N ALA A 281 29.38 6.25 -35.50
CA ALA A 281 29.14 7.53 -34.84
C ALA A 281 29.38 7.43 -33.34
N GLY A 282 29.21 6.25 -32.73
CA GLY A 282 29.51 5.99 -31.33
C GLY A 282 28.68 6.84 -30.35
N CYS A 283 27.66 7.54 -30.85
CA CYS A 283 26.80 8.44 -30.11
C CYS A 283 25.36 7.91 -30.05
N PRO A 284 24.67 7.98 -28.90
CA PRO A 284 23.28 7.56 -28.77
C PRO A 284 22.32 8.33 -29.67
N ILE A 285 22.53 9.65 -29.78
CA ILE A 285 21.68 10.59 -30.51
C ILE A 285 22.54 11.38 -31.49
N TYR A 286 22.13 11.39 -32.76
CA TYR A 286 22.81 12.10 -33.83
C TYR A 286 21.84 12.91 -34.72
N ALA A 287 21.72 14.20 -34.45
CA ALA A 287 20.97 15.15 -35.27
C ALA A 287 21.78 15.56 -36.51
N ARG A 288 21.75 14.72 -37.55
CA ARG A 288 22.58 14.86 -38.75
C ARG A 288 21.97 15.77 -39.82
N GLY A 289 20.66 15.73 -40.00
CA GLY A 289 19.97 16.40 -41.09
C GLY A 289 19.69 17.88 -40.84
N GLN A 290 19.62 18.66 -41.92
CA GLN A 290 19.29 20.08 -41.90
C GLN A 290 17.87 20.29 -41.39
N GLY A 291 17.70 21.20 -40.42
CA GLY A 291 16.39 21.51 -39.83
C GLY A 291 15.76 20.37 -39.02
N CYS A 292 16.51 19.31 -38.68
CA CYS A 292 16.01 18.27 -37.80
C CYS A 292 16.00 18.75 -36.33
N ARG A 293 15.12 18.17 -35.51
CA ARG A 293 14.92 18.60 -34.12
C ARG A 293 14.87 17.40 -33.16
N VAL A 294 15.56 17.51 -32.03
CA VAL A 294 15.53 16.49 -30.98
C VAL A 294 15.18 17.12 -29.64
N ASP A 295 14.20 16.57 -28.92
CA ASP A 295 13.83 16.98 -27.57
C ASP A 295 14.01 15.81 -26.60
N LEU A 296 14.94 15.95 -25.64
CA LEU A 296 15.27 14.92 -24.65
C LEU A 296 14.76 15.31 -23.27
N TYR A 297 13.69 14.66 -22.81
CA TYR A 297 13.01 14.97 -21.54
C TYR A 297 13.54 14.20 -20.33
N GLY A 298 14.38 13.18 -20.53
CA GLY A 298 14.90 12.35 -19.44
C GLY A 298 15.66 11.12 -19.95
N GLY A 299 15.98 10.19 -19.06
CA GLY A 299 16.73 8.98 -19.41
C GLY A 299 18.24 9.10 -19.20
N ARG A 300 18.98 8.07 -19.60
CA ARG A 300 20.45 8.00 -19.50
C ARG A 300 21.04 7.79 -20.88
N TYR A 301 21.97 8.64 -21.29
CA TYR A 301 22.60 8.59 -22.60
C TYR A 301 24.09 8.30 -22.42
N LEU A 302 24.53 7.13 -22.89
CA LEU A 302 25.89 6.65 -22.74
C LEU A 302 26.59 6.56 -24.11
N GLY A 303 27.46 7.53 -24.37
CA GLY A 303 28.37 7.54 -25.53
C GLY A 303 29.46 6.47 -25.46
N GLY A 304 29.92 6.03 -26.62
CA GLY A 304 31.06 5.14 -26.77
C GLY A 304 32.39 5.83 -26.41
N ALA A 305 33.46 5.04 -26.34
CA ALA A 305 34.80 5.57 -26.10
C ALA A 305 35.29 6.41 -27.28
N GLY A 306 35.77 7.62 -27.01
CA GLY A 306 36.20 8.57 -28.04
C GLY A 306 35.05 9.18 -28.86
N SER A 307 33.81 9.12 -28.36
CA SER A 307 32.63 9.75 -28.98
C SER A 307 31.88 10.63 -27.96
N CYS A 308 30.64 11.01 -28.28
CA CYS A 308 29.77 11.90 -27.51
C CYS A 308 28.49 11.18 -27.07
N ALA A 309 27.79 11.73 -26.08
CA ALA A 309 26.44 11.30 -25.70
C ALA A 309 25.37 11.87 -26.65
N VAL A 310 25.62 13.05 -27.21
CA VAL A 310 24.71 13.76 -28.13
C VAL A 310 25.54 14.47 -29.19
N CYS A 311 25.19 14.28 -30.46
CA CYS A 311 25.78 14.99 -31.60
C CYS A 311 24.72 15.80 -32.37
N ALA A 312 25.03 17.05 -32.70
CA ALA A 312 24.24 17.90 -33.58
C ALA A 312 25.12 18.43 -34.72
N ALA A 313 24.95 17.93 -35.94
CA ALA A 313 25.73 18.35 -37.11
C ALA A 313 25.03 19.36 -38.03
N ALA A 314 23.70 19.32 -38.07
CA ALA A 314 22.89 20.27 -38.85
C ALA A 314 21.49 20.51 -38.26
N GLY A 315 21.21 19.89 -37.11
CA GLY A 315 19.92 19.96 -36.43
C GLY A 315 20.00 20.60 -35.06
N GLN A 316 18.83 20.84 -34.47
CA GLN A 316 18.68 21.37 -33.12
C GLN A 316 18.44 20.23 -32.13
N VAL A 317 19.16 20.22 -31.01
CA VAL A 317 18.92 19.30 -29.90
C VAL A 317 18.65 20.09 -28.63
N ILE A 318 17.57 19.79 -27.94
CA ILE A 318 17.16 20.44 -26.68
C ILE A 318 17.19 19.40 -25.57
N LEU A 319 18.03 19.64 -24.58
CA LEU A 319 18.17 18.80 -23.39
C LEU A 319 17.33 19.41 -22.27
N HIS A 320 16.13 18.87 -22.05
CA HIS A 320 15.25 19.30 -20.95
C HIS A 320 15.62 18.64 -19.62
N GLY A 321 16.23 17.44 -19.68
CA GLY A 321 16.64 16.66 -18.51
C GLY A 321 17.42 15.40 -18.88
N GLY A 322 17.72 14.55 -17.90
CA GLY A 322 18.41 13.28 -18.10
C GLY A 322 19.85 13.25 -17.58
N LEU A 323 20.54 12.13 -17.79
CA LEU A 323 21.94 11.94 -17.42
C LEU A 323 22.76 11.56 -18.65
N TYR A 324 23.86 12.28 -18.88
CA TYR A 324 24.71 12.14 -20.05
C TYR A 324 26.11 11.73 -19.60
N ALA A 325 26.66 10.68 -20.22
CA ALA A 325 28.01 10.20 -19.95
C ALA A 325 28.64 9.62 -21.23
N VAL A 326 29.96 9.54 -21.26
CA VAL A 326 30.74 8.82 -22.29
C VAL A 326 31.59 7.74 -21.63
N LYS A 327 31.89 6.68 -22.36
CA LYS A 327 32.73 5.58 -21.87
C LYS A 327 34.22 5.94 -22.02
N GLY A 328 34.88 6.41 -20.97
CA GLY A 328 36.32 6.71 -20.98
C GLY A 328 36.69 7.83 -20.01
N ASP A 329 37.97 8.17 -19.92
CA ASP A 329 38.47 9.14 -18.94
C ASP A 329 38.37 10.62 -19.38
N SER A 330 38.17 10.87 -20.68
CA SER A 330 37.95 12.22 -21.23
C SER A 330 36.48 12.41 -21.61
N ALA A 331 35.85 13.43 -21.02
CA ALA A 331 34.48 13.86 -21.30
C ALA A 331 34.44 15.14 -22.16
N ASP A 332 35.56 15.52 -22.76
CA ASP A 332 35.78 16.80 -23.46
C ASP A 332 34.84 17.00 -24.66
N HIS A 333 34.20 15.92 -25.13
CA HIS A 333 33.25 15.92 -26.23
C HIS A 333 31.92 15.26 -25.83
N LEU A 334 31.51 15.33 -24.55
CA LEU A 334 30.26 14.71 -24.09
C LEU A 334 29.04 15.17 -24.91
N LEU A 335 28.98 16.46 -25.20
CA LEU A 335 28.10 17.02 -26.19
C LEU A 335 28.97 17.44 -27.38
N TYR A 336 28.49 17.23 -28.61
CA TYR A 336 29.23 17.59 -29.82
C TYR A 336 28.32 18.34 -30.81
N SER A 337 28.66 19.58 -31.13
CA SER A 337 27.97 20.42 -32.12
C SER A 337 28.94 20.80 -33.23
N VAL A 338 28.56 20.52 -34.47
CA VAL A 338 29.32 20.82 -35.69
C VAL A 338 28.37 21.31 -36.78
N GLY A 339 28.90 21.86 -37.88
CA GLY A 339 28.12 22.46 -38.95
C GLY A 339 27.18 23.56 -38.46
N ASP A 340 25.94 23.49 -38.93
CA ASP A 340 24.82 24.35 -38.51
C ASP A 340 24.06 23.78 -37.30
N GLY A 341 24.58 22.72 -36.68
CA GLY A 341 23.94 22.04 -35.56
C GLY A 341 24.06 22.82 -34.25
N ALA A 342 22.97 22.86 -33.47
CA ALA A 342 22.91 23.58 -32.21
C ALA A 342 22.38 22.69 -31.08
N ILE A 343 22.97 22.82 -29.89
CA ILE A 343 22.53 22.10 -28.69
C ILE A 343 22.15 23.12 -27.61
N THR A 344 20.89 23.06 -27.16
CA THR A 344 20.38 23.87 -26.06
C THR A 344 20.26 23.01 -24.82
N VAL A 345 20.80 23.48 -23.70
CA VAL A 345 20.76 22.79 -22.41
C VAL A 345 19.82 23.56 -21.48
N GLU A 346 18.62 23.02 -21.25
CA GLU A 346 17.64 23.56 -20.28
C GLU A 346 17.70 22.80 -18.94
N GLY A 347 18.19 21.55 -18.95
CA GLY A 347 18.37 20.75 -17.74
C GLY A 347 19.05 19.40 -17.99
N GLY A 348 19.62 18.81 -16.94
CA GLY A 348 20.28 17.50 -17.01
C GLY A 348 21.50 17.40 -16.10
N ARG A 349 22.05 16.18 -15.97
CA ARG A 349 23.29 15.90 -15.26
C ARG A 349 24.33 15.37 -16.23
N PHE A 350 25.51 15.96 -16.22
CA PHE A 350 26.60 15.67 -17.14
C PHE A 350 27.78 15.08 -16.34
N VAL A 351 28.23 13.89 -16.70
CA VAL A 351 29.30 13.19 -15.97
C VAL A 351 30.66 13.64 -16.51
N GLY A 352 31.46 14.29 -15.67
CA GLY A 352 32.82 14.74 -16.02
C GLY A 352 32.88 15.92 -17.00
N PHE A 353 31.73 16.54 -17.31
CA PHE A 353 31.61 17.64 -18.27
C PHE A 353 30.71 18.73 -17.67
N ASP A 354 31.11 19.98 -17.79
CA ASP A 354 30.32 21.14 -17.37
C ASP A 354 29.86 21.93 -18.63
N PRO A 355 28.58 21.86 -19.02
CA PRO A 355 28.10 22.61 -20.19
C PRO A 355 28.18 24.13 -20.01
N ALA A 356 28.21 24.65 -18.76
CA ALA A 356 28.34 26.08 -18.50
C ALA A 356 29.77 26.59 -18.75
N ALA A 357 30.78 25.72 -18.75
CA ALA A 357 32.15 26.08 -19.09
C ALA A 357 32.37 26.23 -20.61
N CYS A 358 31.46 25.70 -21.43
CA CYS A 358 31.54 25.69 -22.89
C CYS A 358 30.77 26.86 -23.57
N LEU A 359 30.58 27.97 -22.83
CA LEU A 359 29.98 29.21 -23.33
C LEU A 359 31.02 30.01 -24.14
N ALA A 360 30.58 30.76 -25.15
CA ALA A 360 31.45 31.62 -25.97
C ALA A 360 32.28 32.63 -25.13
N PRO A 361 33.51 33.02 -25.54
CA PRO A 361 34.20 34.16 -24.92
C PRO A 361 33.47 35.46 -25.29
N GLY A 362 33.12 36.37 -24.36
CA GLY A 362 33.78 36.71 -23.09
C GLY A 362 33.16 36.26 -21.77
N ARG A 363 33.21 34.95 -21.47
CA ARG A 363 33.73 34.45 -20.18
C ARG A 363 34.59 33.20 -20.43
N THR A 364 35.80 33.18 -19.86
CA THR A 364 36.89 32.18 -19.98
C THR A 364 36.60 30.90 -19.15
N THR A 365 37.01 29.66 -19.49
CA THR A 365 38.08 29.13 -20.38
C THR A 365 37.79 27.64 -20.67
N ALA A 366 37.88 27.24 -21.96
CA ALA A 366 37.82 25.88 -22.55
C ALA A 366 36.45 25.28 -22.97
N ALA A 367 35.81 25.86 -24.01
CA ALA A 367 35.61 25.23 -25.33
C ALA A 367 35.26 26.33 -26.37
N GLN A 368 35.96 26.37 -27.49
CA GLN A 368 35.69 27.24 -28.65
C GLN A 368 36.12 26.42 -29.89
N GLU A 369 35.44 26.41 -31.06
CA GLU A 369 35.70 27.42 -32.10
C GLU A 369 34.87 27.32 -33.41
N THR A 370 34.27 28.46 -33.78
CA THR A 370 34.12 29.03 -35.16
C THR A 370 33.03 28.49 -36.10
N ASP A 371 33.00 29.02 -37.33
CA ASP A 371 31.87 29.26 -38.25
C ASP A 371 31.07 28.02 -38.70
N LYS A 372 31.39 26.82 -38.19
CA LYS A 372 30.65 25.57 -38.38
C LYS A 372 30.69 24.67 -37.13
N GLY A 373 30.51 25.22 -35.92
CA GLY A 373 30.40 24.52 -34.61
C GLY A 373 31.55 24.90 -33.66
N ILE A 374 31.50 24.91 -32.32
CA ILE A 374 30.58 24.40 -31.28
C ILE A 374 29.88 25.59 -30.59
N LEU A 375 28.56 25.53 -30.34
CA LEU A 375 27.90 26.43 -29.36
C LEU A 375 26.81 25.72 -28.54
N TYR A 376 26.90 25.87 -27.22
CA TYR A 376 25.89 25.45 -26.24
C TYR A 376 25.18 26.65 -25.62
N VAL A 377 23.86 26.72 -25.75
CA VAL A 377 23.05 27.75 -25.09
C VAL A 377 22.46 27.16 -23.81
N VAL A 378 22.93 27.63 -22.65
CA VAL A 378 22.34 27.30 -21.34
C VAL A 378 21.28 28.33 -21.02
N LYS A 379 20.02 27.91 -20.86
CA LYS A 379 18.96 28.81 -20.36
C LYS A 379 18.91 28.72 -18.84
N GLU A 380 19.11 29.85 -18.16
CA GLU A 380 18.68 29.97 -16.77
C GLU A 380 17.14 29.90 -16.72
N ARG A 381 16.62 29.12 -15.78
CA ARG A 381 15.18 28.83 -15.66
C ARG A 381 14.50 29.74 -14.64
#